data_AF-A0A653TRY2-F1
#
_entry.id   AF-A0A653TRY2-F1
#
_cell.length_a   1.000
_cell.length_b   1.000
_cell.length_c   1.000
_cell.angle_alpha   90.00
_cell.angle_beta   90.00
_cell.angle_gamma   90.00
#
_symmetry.space_group_name_H-M   'P 1'
#
loop_
_entity.id
_entity.type
_entity.pdbx_description
1 polymer ?
#
loop_
_entity_poly.entity_id
_entity_poly.type
_entity_poly.pdbx_seq_one_letter_code
_entity_poly.pdbx_strand_id
1 'polypeptide(L)'
;MSEKPITITIAGKVGYEDQITVAQAARIIAFLNAEEDNASLSPDLGEGPGDVPRHNTAKKSGRTIGSAREALDLSGAKTNPEKIVALGQYVLQDGGETFKVEDVKAQFRRARETAPANFSRDMTTAVQAGWIAQGDGDEYYVTNKIQGIFDGDFKFPKSNSGGGRSRGATKTSAKAKTKPDVFAGIDEFPNRMDGVPAYSKMKTDKDRLLWALHFAKARDIKGLANKDLAWLTDHLGAGVPNGNITANFNRAKSAGYMNRSTVDQTLRITPEGEAYLKAFGAAES
;
A
#
# COMPACT_ATOMS: atom_id res chain seq x y z
N MET A 1 3.90 -34.90 39.04
CA MET A 1 2.92 -35.14 40.13
C MET A 1 1.69 -34.32 39.79
N SER A 2 0.50 -34.91 39.70
CA SER A 2 -0.72 -34.14 39.40
C SER A 2 -1.13 -33.36 40.64
N GLU A 3 -1.12 -32.03 40.55
CA GLU A 3 -1.58 -31.16 41.63
C GLU A 3 -3.10 -31.36 41.82
N LYS A 4 -3.52 -31.61 43.06
CA LYS A 4 -4.93 -31.75 43.40
C LYS A 4 -5.56 -30.34 43.44
N PRO A 5 -6.68 -30.09 42.75
CA PRO A 5 -7.34 -28.80 42.77
C PRO A 5 -7.83 -28.47 44.19
N ILE A 6 -7.76 -27.20 44.56
CA ILE A 6 -8.25 -26.70 45.84
C ILE A 6 -9.48 -25.83 45.56
N THR A 7 -10.55 -26.08 46.30
CA THR A 7 -11.76 -25.26 46.26
C THR A 7 -11.66 -24.17 47.32
N ILE A 8 -11.86 -22.91 46.93
CA ILE A 8 -12.06 -21.79 47.85
C ILE A 8 -13.52 -21.38 47.82
N THR A 9 -14.11 -21.22 49.01
CA THR A 9 -15.47 -20.69 49.19
C THR A 9 -15.40 -19.40 50.00
N ILE A 10 -15.86 -18.30 49.42
CA ILE A 10 -15.99 -17.01 50.12
C ILE A 10 -17.49 -16.74 50.31
N ALA A 11 -17.94 -16.64 51.56
CA ALA A 11 -19.34 -16.42 51.91
C ALA A 11 -19.55 -15.03 52.54
N GLY A 12 -20.43 -14.23 51.93
CA GLY A 12 -20.84 -12.90 52.38
C GLY A 12 -22.15 -12.47 51.71
N LYS A 13 -22.37 -11.17 51.49
CA LYS A 13 -23.52 -10.70 50.68
C LYS A 13 -23.48 -11.18 49.22
N VAL A 14 -22.30 -11.61 48.76
CA VAL A 14 -22.06 -12.24 47.46
C VAL A 14 -21.29 -13.53 47.72
N GLY A 15 -21.67 -14.63 47.06
CA GLY A 15 -20.97 -15.91 47.12
C GLY A 15 -20.11 -16.10 45.87
N TYR A 16 -18.91 -16.67 46.03
CA TYR A 16 -18.02 -17.06 44.94
C TYR A 16 -17.41 -18.43 45.22
N GLU A 17 -17.44 -19.31 44.22
CA GLU A 17 -16.88 -20.66 44.25
C GLU A 17 -16.17 -20.93 42.93
N ASP A 18 -14.88 -21.31 43.00
CA ASP A 18 -14.08 -21.65 41.84
C ASP A 18 -12.97 -22.65 42.21
N GLN A 19 -12.50 -23.42 41.23
CA GLN A 19 -11.36 -24.33 41.39
C GLN A 19 -10.08 -23.61 40.98
N ILE A 20 -9.15 -23.48 41.91
CA ILE A 20 -7.91 -22.74 41.69
C ILE A 20 -6.68 -23.56 42.08
N THR A 21 -5.53 -23.12 41.59
CA THR A 21 -4.25 -23.69 41.99
C THR A 21 -3.87 -23.29 43.42
N VAL A 22 -3.00 -24.07 44.06
CA VAL A 22 -2.48 -23.77 45.41
C VAL A 22 -1.82 -22.39 45.45
N ALA A 23 -1.10 -22.01 44.39
CA ALA A 23 -0.44 -20.71 44.29
C ALA A 23 -1.44 -19.55 44.22
N GLN A 24 -2.55 -19.72 43.50
CA GLN A 24 -3.63 -18.71 43.45
C GLN A 24 -4.35 -18.62 44.79
N ALA A 25 -4.63 -19.76 45.44
CA ALA A 25 -5.24 -19.82 46.76
C ALA A 25 -4.43 -19.04 47.80
N ALA A 26 -3.10 -19.23 47.83
CA ALA A 26 -2.22 -18.52 48.73
C ALA A 26 -2.25 -16.98 48.52
N ARG A 27 -2.36 -16.52 47.27
CA ARG A 27 -2.46 -15.08 46.95
C ARG A 27 -3.76 -14.46 47.44
N ILE A 28 -4.89 -15.15 47.25
CA ILE A 28 -6.18 -14.67 47.72
C ILE A 28 -6.19 -14.58 49.25
N ILE A 29 -5.66 -15.60 49.92
CA ILE A 29 -5.54 -15.62 51.39
C ILE A 29 -4.62 -14.49 51.88
N ALA A 30 -3.47 -14.29 51.23
CA ALA A 30 -2.55 -13.21 51.58
C ALA A 30 -3.17 -11.82 51.39
N PHE A 31 -3.96 -11.64 50.33
CA PHE A 31 -4.69 -10.40 50.06
C PHE A 31 -5.79 -10.14 51.11
N LEU A 32 -6.58 -11.17 51.46
CA LEU A 32 -7.65 -11.04 52.47
C LEU A 32 -7.11 -10.75 53.88
N ASN A 33 -5.88 -11.14 54.19
CA ASN A 33 -5.25 -10.92 55.48
C ASN A 33 -4.36 -9.67 55.53
N ALA A 34 -4.17 -8.95 54.43
CA ALA A 34 -3.43 -7.70 54.44
C ALA A 34 -4.29 -6.61 55.10
N GLU A 35 -3.81 -6.03 56.20
CA GLU A 35 -4.47 -4.90 56.86
C GLU A 35 -4.67 -3.75 55.85
N GLU A 36 -5.86 -3.13 55.89
CA GLU A 36 -6.42 -2.27 54.83
C GLU A 36 -5.54 -1.06 54.43
N ASP A 37 -4.51 -0.73 55.21
CA ASP A 37 -3.68 0.46 55.01
C ASP A 37 -2.38 0.23 54.20
N ASN A 38 -2.07 -0.99 53.72
CA ASN A 38 -0.81 -1.18 52.96
C ASN A 38 -0.76 -2.31 51.91
N ALA A 39 -1.90 -2.74 51.36
CA ALA A 39 -1.94 -3.78 50.32
C ALA A 39 -1.61 -3.23 48.91
N SER A 40 -0.39 -2.75 48.68
CA SER A 40 0.12 -2.59 47.31
C SER A 40 0.53 -3.95 46.78
N LEU A 41 -0.30 -4.53 45.90
CA LEU A 41 0.02 -5.76 45.15
C LEU A 41 1.21 -5.50 44.23
N SER A 42 2.43 -5.69 44.74
CA SER A 42 3.64 -5.76 43.92
C SER A 42 3.80 -7.19 43.40
N PRO A 43 3.69 -7.43 42.07
CA PRO A 43 3.91 -8.76 41.51
C PRO A 43 5.42 -8.95 41.27
N ASP A 44 6.14 -9.35 42.32
CA ASP A 44 7.57 -9.67 42.28
C ASP A 44 7.80 -10.64 43.47
N LEU A 45 8.25 -11.91 43.43
CA LEU A 45 8.97 -12.82 42.53
C LEU A 45 8.43 -14.25 42.89
N GLY A 46 8.65 -15.36 42.18
CA GLY A 46 9.82 -15.71 41.40
C GLY A 46 9.71 -17.08 40.71
N GLU A 47 10.88 -17.53 40.31
CA GLU A 47 11.23 -18.44 39.21
C GLU A 47 10.68 -19.88 39.28
N GLY A 48 10.15 -20.33 38.15
CA GLY A 48 10.11 -21.73 37.75
C GLY A 48 10.38 -21.83 36.25
N PRO A 49 11.21 -22.78 35.77
CA PRO A 49 11.54 -22.93 34.36
C PRO A 49 10.36 -23.60 33.64
N GLY A 50 9.42 -22.80 33.17
CA GLY A 50 8.27 -23.25 32.39
C GLY A 50 8.02 -22.29 31.24
N ASP A 51 8.42 -22.71 30.06
CA ASP A 51 8.25 -22.01 28.78
C ASP A 51 6.75 -21.85 28.49
N VAL A 52 6.18 -20.70 28.84
CA VAL A 52 4.86 -20.27 28.37
C VAL A 52 4.97 -18.84 27.83
N PRO A 53 4.33 -18.53 26.68
CA PRO A 53 4.45 -17.22 26.05
C PRO A 53 3.84 -16.15 26.96
N ARG A 54 4.69 -15.38 27.63
CA ARG A 54 4.30 -14.16 28.33
C ARG A 54 3.73 -13.17 27.31
N HIS A 55 2.42 -12.94 27.37
CA HIS A 55 1.86 -11.69 26.87
C HIS A 55 2.44 -10.57 27.75
N ASN A 56 3.43 -9.88 27.20
CA ASN A 56 4.04 -8.69 27.78
C ASN A 56 2.94 -7.65 28.05
N THR A 57 2.53 -7.50 29.31
CA THR A 57 1.84 -6.31 29.79
C THR A 57 2.88 -5.18 29.86
N ALA A 58 3.19 -4.63 28.70
CA ALA A 58 4.07 -3.47 28.58
C ALA A 58 3.50 -2.35 29.47
N LYS A 59 4.25 -1.94 30.50
CA LYS A 59 3.98 -0.73 31.28
C LYS A 59 3.75 0.42 30.28
N LYS A 60 2.50 0.87 30.13
CA LYS A 60 2.12 2.10 29.41
C LYS A 60 2.64 3.31 30.21
N SER A 61 3.95 3.57 30.19
CA SER A 61 4.54 4.81 30.72
C SER A 61 4.48 5.94 29.69
N GLY A 62 3.39 6.02 28.93
CA GLY A 62 3.17 7.06 27.94
C GLY A 62 2.65 8.31 28.62
N ARG A 63 3.19 9.47 28.26
CA ARG A 63 2.63 10.78 28.62
C ARG A 63 1.14 10.81 28.27
N THR A 64 0.29 11.13 29.24
CA THR A 64 -1.14 11.36 29.00
C THR A 64 -1.30 12.63 28.19
N ILE A 65 -2.10 12.57 27.12
CA ILE A 65 -2.34 13.70 26.23
C ILE A 65 -3.66 14.37 26.62
N GLY A 66 -3.66 15.69 26.74
CA GLY A 66 -4.83 16.44 27.17
C GLY A 66 -5.86 16.64 26.05
N SER A 67 -5.46 16.59 24.78
CA SER A 67 -6.38 16.82 23.65
C SER A 67 -6.00 16.09 22.35
N ALA A 68 -6.99 15.83 21.51
CA ALA A 68 -6.80 15.27 20.17
C ALA A 68 -5.86 16.11 19.29
N ARG A 69 -5.86 17.44 19.47
CA ARG A 69 -4.95 18.34 18.74
C ARG A 69 -3.50 18.17 19.19
N GLU A 70 -3.29 18.12 20.50
CA GLU A 70 -1.97 17.86 21.09
C GLU A 70 -1.42 16.49 20.66
N ALA A 71 -2.27 15.47 20.50
CA ALA A 71 -1.87 14.17 19.95
C ALA A 71 -1.29 14.27 18.53
N LEU A 72 -1.88 15.10 17.67
CA LEU A 72 -1.39 15.32 16.32
C LEU A 72 -0.08 16.13 16.31
N ASP A 73 0.00 17.16 17.16
CA ASP A 73 1.18 18.02 17.26
C ASP A 73 2.40 17.24 17.80
N LEU A 74 2.21 16.45 18.87
CA LEU A 74 3.28 15.64 19.48
C LEU A 74 3.71 14.46 18.59
N SER A 75 2.79 13.86 17.84
CA SER A 75 3.13 12.74 16.95
C SER A 75 3.84 13.13 15.67
N GLY A 76 3.81 14.42 15.30
CA GLY A 76 4.36 14.89 14.04
C GLY A 76 3.68 14.28 12.81
N ALA A 77 2.46 13.77 12.95
CA ALA A 77 1.71 13.12 11.89
C ALA A 77 1.34 14.11 10.76
N LYS A 78 1.83 13.84 9.55
CA LYS A 78 1.62 14.73 8.38
C LYS A 78 0.61 14.15 7.41
N THR A 79 0.63 12.85 7.19
CA THR A 79 -0.26 12.19 6.22
C THR A 79 -1.54 11.68 6.87
N ASN A 80 -2.61 11.48 6.09
CA ASN A 80 -3.89 10.97 6.62
C ASN A 80 -3.74 9.64 7.37
N PRO A 81 -3.01 8.62 6.86
CA PRO A 81 -2.79 7.38 7.61
C PRO A 81 -2.07 7.61 8.95
N GLU A 82 -1.06 8.49 8.98
CA GLU A 82 -0.35 8.85 10.21
C GLU A 82 -1.27 9.53 11.23
N LYS A 83 -2.12 10.46 10.77
CA LYS A 83 -3.10 11.16 11.63
C LYS A 83 -4.13 10.18 12.21
N ILE A 84 -4.63 9.24 11.39
CA ILE A 84 -5.54 8.18 11.85
C ILE A 84 -4.90 7.40 13.01
N VAL A 85 -3.63 7.04 12.85
CA VAL A 85 -2.87 6.25 13.81
C VAL A 85 -2.64 7.02 15.12
N ALA A 86 -2.21 8.27 15.03
CA ALA A 86 -2.00 9.13 16.20
C ALA A 86 -3.30 9.32 17.00
N LEU A 87 -4.40 9.58 16.31
CA LEU A 87 -5.71 9.73 16.95
C LEU A 87 -6.26 8.41 17.49
N GLY A 88 -5.99 7.28 16.81
CA GLY A 88 -6.30 5.95 17.32
C GLY A 88 -5.60 5.68 18.65
N GLN A 89 -4.30 5.97 18.75
CA GLN A 89 -3.56 5.85 20.01
C GLN A 89 -4.10 6.77 21.11
N TYR A 90 -4.57 7.97 20.75
CA TYR A 90 -5.20 8.89 21.69
C TYR A 90 -6.51 8.32 22.26
N VAL A 91 -7.38 7.73 21.42
CA VAL A 91 -8.62 7.07 21.87
C VAL A 91 -8.33 5.93 22.84
N LEU A 92 -7.24 5.18 22.63
CA LEU A 92 -6.82 4.08 23.52
C LEU A 92 -6.27 4.55 24.88
N GLN A 93 -6.06 5.86 25.09
CA GLN A 93 -5.66 6.39 26.40
C GLN A 93 -6.82 6.37 27.41
N ASP A 94 -8.06 6.42 26.93
CA ASP A 94 -9.27 6.44 27.77
C ASP A 94 -9.63 5.06 28.37
N GLY A 95 -8.75 4.06 28.23
CA GLY A 95 -8.88 2.74 28.87
C GLY A 95 -9.28 1.59 27.94
N GLY A 96 -9.37 1.81 26.63
CA GLY A 96 -9.62 0.76 25.64
C GLY A 96 -8.35 0.04 25.16
N GLU A 97 -8.50 -1.22 24.74
CA GLU A 97 -7.47 -1.97 23.99
C GLU A 97 -7.64 -1.81 22.47
N THR A 98 -8.88 -1.58 22.04
CA THR A 98 -9.28 -1.39 20.64
C THR A 98 -10.06 -0.08 20.46
N PHE A 99 -10.15 0.40 19.22
CA PHE A 99 -10.95 1.56 18.84
C PHE A 99 -11.72 1.27 17.54
N LYS A 100 -12.82 1.98 17.32
CA LYS A 100 -13.60 1.91 16.07
C LYS A 100 -13.29 3.10 15.17
N VAL A 101 -13.62 2.93 13.89
CA VAL A 101 -13.46 3.98 12.85
C VAL A 101 -14.17 5.28 13.24
N GLU A 102 -15.37 5.19 13.82
CA GLU A 102 -16.17 6.36 14.18
C GLU A 102 -15.55 7.16 15.35
N ASP A 103 -14.88 6.47 16.28
CA ASP A 103 -14.19 7.11 17.41
C ASP A 103 -13.08 8.02 16.90
N VAL A 104 -12.28 7.52 15.95
CA VAL A 104 -11.19 8.29 15.33
C VAL A 104 -11.72 9.46 14.52
N LYS A 105 -12.81 9.27 13.75
CA LYS A 105 -13.46 10.37 13.01
C LYS A 105 -13.97 11.47 13.94
N ALA A 106 -14.49 11.11 15.10
CA ALA A 106 -14.90 12.10 16.11
C ALA A 106 -13.69 12.92 16.60
N GLN A 107 -12.52 12.31 16.76
CA GLN A 107 -11.31 13.01 17.15
C GLN A 107 -10.79 13.98 16.09
N PHE A 108 -10.92 13.67 14.79
CA PHE A 108 -10.59 14.64 13.72
C PHE A 108 -11.39 15.95 13.89
N ARG A 109 -12.70 15.85 14.16
CA ARG A 109 -13.55 17.03 14.39
C ARG A 109 -13.12 17.81 15.64
N ARG A 110 -12.82 17.12 16.74
CA ARG A 110 -12.33 17.74 17.99
C ARG A 110 -10.98 18.43 17.81
N ALA A 111 -10.10 17.85 17.00
CA ALA A 111 -8.81 18.45 16.63
C ALA A 111 -8.92 19.63 15.63
N ARG A 112 -10.13 19.90 15.11
CA ARG A 112 -10.38 20.88 14.02
C ARG A 112 -9.63 20.54 12.73
N GLU A 113 -9.46 19.24 12.47
CA GLU A 113 -8.87 18.71 11.24
C GLU A 113 -9.96 18.13 10.34
N THR A 114 -9.75 18.21 9.02
CA THR A 114 -10.68 17.59 8.08
C THR A 114 -10.44 16.09 8.04
N ALA A 115 -11.48 15.31 8.27
CA ALA A 115 -11.39 13.86 8.16
C ALA A 115 -11.06 13.45 6.71
N PRO A 116 -10.26 12.39 6.50
CA PRO A 116 -9.94 11.90 5.17
C PRO A 116 -11.18 11.59 4.32
N ALA A 117 -11.22 12.10 3.09
CA ALA A 117 -12.33 11.85 2.15
C ALA A 117 -12.50 10.34 1.83
N ASN A 118 -11.39 9.58 1.84
CA ASN A 118 -11.41 8.13 1.70
C ASN A 118 -10.76 7.47 2.92
N PHE A 119 -11.46 7.54 4.05
CA PHE A 119 -11.01 7.03 5.34
C PHE A 119 -10.65 5.54 5.30
N SER A 120 -11.46 4.71 4.64
CA SER A 120 -11.21 3.27 4.52
C SER A 120 -9.89 2.97 3.81
N ARG A 121 -9.57 3.66 2.70
CA ARG A 121 -8.28 3.50 2.01
C ARG A 121 -7.09 3.87 2.88
N ASP A 122 -7.18 5.00 3.59
CA ASP A 122 -6.08 5.50 4.41
C ASP A 122 -5.90 4.62 5.67
N MET A 123 -6.98 4.05 6.22
CA MET A 123 -6.96 3.03 7.27
C MET A 123 -6.27 1.75 6.80
N THR A 124 -6.66 1.19 5.64
CA THR A 124 -5.99 0.02 5.05
C THR A 124 -4.51 0.28 4.81
N THR A 125 -4.14 1.51 4.45
CA THR A 125 -2.73 1.90 4.26
C THR A 125 -1.96 1.83 5.58
N ALA A 126 -2.55 2.28 6.69
CA ALA A 126 -1.95 2.18 8.02
C ALA A 126 -1.85 0.71 8.51
N VAL A 127 -2.84 -0.13 8.17
CA VAL A 127 -2.79 -1.59 8.42
C VAL A 127 -1.66 -2.24 7.62
N GLN A 128 -1.54 -1.93 6.33
CA GLN A 128 -0.47 -2.46 5.47
C GLN A 128 0.92 -2.02 5.92
N ALA A 129 1.06 -0.80 6.45
CA ALA A 129 2.29 -0.32 7.07
C ALA A 129 2.60 -1.05 8.40
N GLY A 130 1.61 -1.73 8.98
CA GLY A 130 1.71 -2.43 10.26
C GLY A 130 1.76 -1.49 11.46
N TRP A 131 1.24 -0.26 11.33
CA TRP A 131 1.11 0.69 12.44
C TRP A 131 -0.10 0.40 13.31
N ILE A 132 -1.14 -0.13 12.68
CA ILE A 132 -2.36 -0.63 13.31
C ILE A 132 -2.65 -2.03 12.78
N ALA A 133 -3.46 -2.78 13.50
CA ALA A 133 -3.95 -4.07 13.08
C ALA A 133 -5.44 -4.19 13.39
N GLN A 134 -6.14 -4.98 12.58
CA GLN A 134 -7.55 -5.27 12.79
C GLN A 134 -7.66 -6.36 13.87
N GLY A 135 -8.51 -6.10 14.86
CA GLY A 135 -8.91 -7.07 15.89
C GLY A 135 -10.16 -7.83 15.47
N ASP A 136 -11.00 -8.17 16.44
CA ASP A 136 -12.26 -8.86 16.18
C ASP A 136 -13.32 -7.89 15.61
N GLY A 137 -13.87 -8.22 14.45
CA GLY A 137 -14.90 -7.42 13.78
C GLY A 137 -14.37 -6.09 13.21
N ASP A 138 -15.03 -4.99 13.56
CA ASP A 138 -14.74 -3.63 13.06
C ASP A 138 -13.84 -2.82 14.02
N GLU A 139 -13.13 -3.52 14.88
CA GLU A 139 -12.24 -2.93 15.89
C GLU A 139 -10.77 -3.01 15.46
N TYR A 140 -10.01 -2.00 15.83
CA TYR A 140 -8.60 -1.85 15.47
C TYR A 140 -7.78 -1.58 16.73
N TYR A 141 -6.53 -2.04 16.74
CA TYR A 141 -5.58 -1.73 17.80
C TYR A 141 -4.28 -1.20 17.20
N VAL A 142 -3.54 -0.47 18.02
CA VAL A 142 -2.23 0.07 17.67
C VAL A 142 -1.16 -1.00 17.92
N THR A 143 -0.24 -1.19 16.97
CA THR A 143 0.85 -2.16 17.13
C THR A 143 2.03 -1.55 17.90
N ASN A 144 2.92 -2.42 18.40
CA ASN A 144 4.14 -2.00 19.09
C ASN A 144 5.11 -1.20 18.20
N LYS A 145 4.94 -1.17 16.87
CA LYS A 145 5.83 -0.43 15.96
C LYS A 145 5.79 1.08 16.15
N ILE A 146 4.72 1.58 16.74
CA ILE A 146 4.51 3.01 16.98
C ILE A 146 4.45 3.34 18.47
N GLN A 147 4.98 2.45 19.31
CA GLN A 147 5.16 2.74 20.72
C GLN A 147 6.03 4.00 20.86
N GLY A 148 5.62 4.92 21.75
CA GLY A 148 6.31 6.20 21.92
C GLY A 148 5.95 7.26 20.87
N ILE A 149 4.86 7.07 20.10
CA ILE A 149 4.36 8.06 19.13
C ILE A 149 4.17 9.47 19.73
N PHE A 150 4.02 9.60 21.03
CA PHE A 150 3.82 10.87 21.73
C PHE A 150 5.05 11.41 22.45
N ASP A 151 6.22 10.78 22.27
CA ASP A 151 7.45 11.17 22.95
C ASP A 151 8.13 12.40 22.29
N GLY A 152 7.56 12.92 21.20
CA GLY A 152 8.03 14.12 20.49
C GLY A 152 9.17 13.87 19.50
N ASP A 153 10.03 12.89 19.76
CA ASP A 153 11.13 12.49 18.87
C ASP A 153 10.74 11.38 17.87
N PHE A 154 9.53 10.84 18.01
CA PHE A 154 9.03 9.79 17.14
C PHE A 154 8.92 10.26 15.69
N LYS A 155 9.37 9.39 14.77
CA LYS A 155 9.20 9.60 13.33
C LYS A 155 8.55 8.38 12.73
N PHE A 156 7.43 8.59 12.05
CA PHE A 156 6.79 7.53 11.30
C PHE A 156 7.82 6.93 10.32
N PRO A 157 8.04 5.60 10.37
CA PRO A 157 8.91 4.97 9.41
C PRO A 157 8.31 5.23 8.03
N LYS A 158 9.11 5.73 7.10
CA LYS A 158 8.63 5.93 5.72
C LYS A 158 8.03 4.61 5.29
N SER A 159 6.74 4.60 4.95
CA SER A 159 6.10 3.37 4.55
C SER A 159 6.92 2.82 3.39
N ASN A 160 7.51 1.63 3.58
CA ASN A 160 8.08 0.86 2.49
C ASN A 160 6.93 0.30 1.64
N SER A 161 5.96 1.16 1.29
CA SER A 161 4.98 0.97 0.25
C SER A 161 5.73 1.01 -1.08
N GLY A 162 6.60 0.01 -1.26
CA GLY A 162 7.12 -0.37 -2.55
C GLY A 162 5.93 -0.55 -3.48
N GLY A 163 5.86 0.30 -4.50
CA GLY A 163 4.83 0.19 -5.53
C GLY A 163 3.61 1.08 -5.34
N GLY A 164 3.65 2.09 -4.47
CA GLY A 164 2.76 3.23 -4.61
C GLY A 164 2.97 3.87 -5.98
N ARG A 165 2.18 3.46 -6.98
CA ARG A 165 2.01 4.14 -8.26
C ARG A 165 1.51 5.54 -7.95
N SER A 166 2.46 6.41 -7.65
CA SER A 166 2.32 7.84 -7.82
C SER A 166 1.72 8.02 -9.20
N ARG A 167 0.43 8.40 -9.25
CA ARG A 167 -0.10 9.20 -10.36
C ARG A 167 0.60 10.56 -10.29
N GLY A 168 1.93 10.52 -10.38
CA GLY A 168 2.75 11.67 -10.62
C GLY A 168 2.36 12.13 -12.00
N ALA A 169 1.94 13.39 -12.07
CA ALA A 169 1.83 14.18 -13.28
C ALA A 169 2.72 13.57 -14.35
N THR A 170 2.11 13.13 -15.46
CA THR A 170 2.76 12.51 -16.62
C THR A 170 4.14 13.12 -16.76
N LYS A 171 5.15 12.46 -16.19
CA LYS A 171 6.54 12.82 -16.46
C LYS A 171 6.60 12.48 -17.92
N THR A 172 6.49 13.51 -18.76
CA THR A 172 6.84 13.47 -20.16
C THR A 172 8.13 12.68 -20.18
N SER A 173 8.02 11.43 -20.65
CA SER A 173 9.12 10.48 -20.69
C SER A 173 10.29 11.27 -21.22
N ALA A 174 11.36 11.36 -20.43
CA ALA A 174 12.55 12.08 -20.83
C ALA A 174 12.83 11.64 -22.28
N LYS A 175 12.64 12.55 -23.24
CA LYS A 175 12.68 12.25 -24.68
C LYS A 175 13.87 11.33 -24.89
N ALA A 176 13.68 10.18 -25.52
CA ALA A 176 14.79 9.27 -25.75
C ALA A 176 15.77 10.00 -26.70
N LYS A 177 16.79 10.66 -26.13
CA LYS A 177 17.59 11.66 -26.86
C LYS A 177 18.50 11.04 -27.91
N THR A 178 18.86 9.78 -27.75
CA THR A 178 19.78 9.09 -28.66
C THR A 178 18.99 8.29 -29.68
N LYS A 179 19.23 8.58 -30.96
CA LYS A 179 18.69 7.84 -32.10
C LYS A 179 19.19 6.38 -32.05
N PRO A 180 18.30 5.37 -32.01
CA PRO A 180 18.70 3.97 -32.05
C PRO A 180 19.49 3.60 -33.32
N ASP A 181 20.45 2.68 -33.18
CA ASP A 181 21.30 2.22 -34.29
C ASP A 181 20.48 1.63 -35.46
N VAL A 182 19.34 1.01 -35.16
CA VAL A 182 18.40 0.48 -36.17
C VAL A 182 17.87 1.54 -37.12
N PHE A 183 17.95 2.82 -36.75
CA PHE A 183 17.53 3.95 -37.57
C PHE A 183 18.70 4.78 -38.11
N ALA A 184 19.96 4.41 -37.86
CA ALA A 184 21.13 5.22 -38.20
C ALA A 184 21.15 5.64 -39.68
N GLY A 185 20.76 4.74 -40.60
CA GLY A 185 20.69 5.00 -42.04
C GLY A 185 19.45 5.73 -42.55
N ILE A 186 18.49 6.09 -41.69
CA ILE A 186 17.27 6.79 -42.09
C ILE A 186 17.38 8.26 -41.72
N ASP A 187 17.43 9.15 -42.70
CA ASP A 187 17.52 10.58 -42.46
C ASP A 187 16.14 11.21 -42.18
N GLU A 188 15.12 10.78 -42.93
CA GLU A 188 13.78 11.37 -42.88
C GLU A 188 12.72 10.40 -42.35
N PHE A 189 11.87 10.92 -41.44
CA PHE A 189 10.71 10.23 -40.88
C PHE A 189 9.42 10.92 -41.36
N PRO A 190 8.91 10.60 -42.56
CA PRO A 190 7.72 11.24 -43.09
C PRO A 190 6.49 10.91 -42.22
N ASN A 191 5.66 11.91 -41.91
CA ASN A 191 4.40 11.73 -41.19
C ASN A 191 3.29 11.08 -42.07
N ARG A 192 3.58 10.83 -43.35
CA ARG A 192 2.65 10.23 -44.33
C ARG A 192 3.34 9.09 -45.07
N MET A 193 2.60 8.01 -45.30
CA MET A 193 3.03 6.87 -46.12
C MET A 193 1.96 6.57 -47.17
N ASP A 194 2.37 5.98 -48.28
CA ASP A 194 1.45 5.66 -49.37
C ASP A 194 0.40 4.62 -48.93
N GLY A 195 -0.88 4.92 -49.19
CA GLY A 195 -2.01 4.06 -48.83
C GLY A 195 -2.31 3.94 -47.32
N VAL A 196 -1.70 4.73 -46.44
CA VAL A 196 -1.92 4.67 -44.98
C VAL A 196 -2.19 6.07 -44.42
N PRO A 197 -3.10 6.24 -43.44
CA PRO A 197 -3.36 7.54 -42.82
C PRO A 197 -2.08 8.16 -42.25
N ALA A 198 -2.07 9.50 -42.17
CA ALA A 198 -0.98 10.22 -41.51
C ALA A 198 -0.84 9.79 -40.05
N TYR A 199 0.38 9.68 -39.53
CA TYR A 199 0.62 9.21 -38.16
C TYR A 199 -0.12 10.09 -37.13
N SER A 200 -0.15 11.41 -37.35
CA SER A 200 -0.88 12.35 -36.50
C SER A 200 -2.41 12.14 -36.45
N LYS A 201 -2.99 11.38 -37.38
CA LYS A 201 -4.43 11.05 -37.40
C LYS A 201 -4.76 9.76 -36.63
N MET A 202 -3.75 9.00 -36.22
CA MET A 202 -3.95 7.77 -35.46
C MET A 202 -4.50 8.06 -34.06
N LYS A 203 -5.75 7.60 -33.83
CA LYS A 203 -6.51 7.86 -32.60
C LYS A 203 -6.01 7.01 -31.42
N THR A 204 -5.64 5.76 -31.67
CA THR A 204 -5.23 4.85 -30.60
C THR A 204 -3.73 4.56 -30.63
N ASP A 205 -3.14 4.31 -29.46
CA ASP A 205 -1.73 3.91 -29.34
C ASP A 205 -1.45 2.61 -30.11
N LYS A 206 -2.42 1.70 -30.18
CA LYS A 206 -2.34 0.47 -30.98
C LYS A 206 -2.12 0.78 -32.46
N ASP A 207 -2.89 1.72 -33.03
CA ASP A 207 -2.78 2.08 -34.45
C ASP A 207 -1.46 2.81 -34.75
N ARG A 208 -0.97 3.63 -33.79
CA ARG A 208 0.36 4.26 -33.87
C ARG A 208 1.49 3.24 -33.90
N LEU A 209 1.41 2.19 -33.08
CA LEU A 209 2.40 1.11 -33.10
C LEU A 209 2.37 0.33 -34.42
N LEU A 210 1.17 0.05 -34.95
CA LEU A 210 1.03 -0.59 -36.27
C LEU A 210 1.66 0.27 -37.36
N TRP A 211 1.37 1.57 -37.37
CA TRP A 211 1.95 2.51 -38.33
C TRP A 211 3.49 2.52 -38.25
N ALA A 212 4.04 2.58 -37.04
CA ALA A 212 5.49 2.57 -36.81
C ALA A 212 6.16 1.28 -37.30
N LEU A 213 5.50 0.12 -37.14
CA LEU A 213 5.98 -1.14 -37.67
C LEU A 213 5.84 -1.24 -39.19
N HIS A 214 4.78 -0.69 -39.77
CA HIS A 214 4.64 -0.60 -41.22
C HIS A 214 5.73 0.26 -41.85
N PHE A 215 6.05 1.40 -41.22
CA PHE A 215 7.18 2.25 -41.59
C PHE A 215 8.51 1.50 -41.55
N ALA A 216 8.76 0.74 -40.48
CA ALA A 216 9.97 -0.08 -40.36
C ALA A 216 10.07 -1.11 -41.50
N LYS A 217 8.98 -1.82 -41.80
CA LYS A 217 8.93 -2.80 -42.90
C LYS A 217 9.18 -2.15 -44.26
N ALA A 218 8.63 -0.96 -44.52
CA ALA A 218 8.84 -0.23 -45.77
C ALA A 218 10.31 0.21 -46.00
N ARG A 219 11.12 0.20 -44.93
CA ARG A 219 12.57 0.49 -44.95
C ARG A 219 13.44 -0.77 -44.77
N ASP A 220 12.88 -1.95 -45.02
CA ASP A 220 13.54 -3.25 -44.88
C ASP A 220 14.05 -3.56 -43.46
N ILE A 221 13.47 -2.92 -42.42
CA ILE A 221 13.75 -3.23 -41.03
C ILE A 221 12.86 -4.41 -40.61
N LYS A 222 13.48 -5.55 -40.28
CA LYS A 222 12.78 -6.80 -39.96
C LYS A 222 11.81 -6.70 -38.78
N GLY A 223 12.10 -5.85 -37.81
CA GLY A 223 11.27 -5.64 -36.62
C GLY A 223 11.87 -4.59 -35.70
N LEU A 224 11.08 -4.13 -34.73
CA LEU A 224 11.52 -3.11 -33.77
C LEU A 224 11.44 -3.63 -32.33
N ALA A 225 12.43 -3.30 -31.50
CA ALA A 225 12.32 -3.52 -30.07
C ALA A 225 11.38 -2.48 -29.44
N ASN A 226 10.91 -2.74 -28.22
CA ASN A 226 10.03 -1.81 -27.49
C ASN A 226 10.65 -0.41 -27.34
N LYS A 227 11.97 -0.34 -27.10
CA LYS A 227 12.69 0.93 -26.98
C LYS A 227 12.70 1.72 -28.29
N ASP A 228 12.87 1.04 -29.41
CA ASP A 228 12.92 1.65 -30.75
C ASP A 228 11.53 2.17 -31.15
N LEU A 229 10.47 1.43 -30.82
CA LEU A 229 9.09 1.89 -31.02
C LEU A 229 8.77 3.11 -30.16
N ALA A 230 9.18 3.11 -28.88
CA ALA A 230 9.00 4.27 -28.01
C ALA A 230 9.70 5.50 -28.59
N TRP A 231 10.94 5.33 -29.08
CA TRP A 231 11.70 6.39 -29.71
C TRP A 231 11.03 6.91 -31.00
N LEU A 232 10.67 6.00 -31.91
CA LEU A 232 10.07 6.34 -33.20
C LEU A 232 8.73 7.07 -33.04
N THR A 233 7.85 6.55 -32.18
CA THR A 233 6.55 7.17 -31.92
C THR A 233 6.68 8.56 -31.27
N ASP A 234 7.68 8.77 -30.41
CA ASP A 234 8.00 10.07 -29.81
C ASP A 234 8.54 11.05 -30.85
N HIS A 235 9.43 10.58 -31.74
CA HIS A 235 10.00 11.37 -32.83
C HIS A 235 8.92 11.86 -33.82
N LEU A 236 7.87 11.06 -34.04
CA LEU A 236 6.73 11.41 -34.88
C LEU A 236 5.71 12.35 -34.18
N GLY A 237 5.97 12.77 -32.94
CA GLY A 237 5.19 13.81 -32.23
C GLY A 237 3.99 13.30 -31.43
N ALA A 238 3.71 12.00 -31.41
CA ALA A 238 2.68 11.40 -30.57
C ALA A 238 3.22 10.11 -29.90
N GLY A 239 4.18 10.30 -28.99
CA GLY A 239 4.90 9.22 -28.33
C GLY A 239 3.97 8.25 -27.60
N VAL A 240 4.17 6.95 -27.86
CA VAL A 240 3.52 5.89 -27.08
C VAL A 240 4.44 5.55 -25.91
N PRO A 241 4.03 5.76 -24.65
CA PRO A 241 4.88 5.48 -23.50
C PRO A 241 5.30 4.01 -23.48
N ASN A 242 6.56 3.74 -23.13
CA ASN A 242 7.08 2.36 -23.09
C ASN A 242 6.24 1.40 -22.23
N GLY A 243 5.66 1.90 -21.12
CA GLY A 243 4.74 1.14 -20.26
C GLY A 243 3.45 0.70 -20.96
N ASN A 244 3.02 1.43 -21.99
CA ASN A 244 1.80 1.15 -22.76
C ASN A 244 2.08 0.24 -23.97
N ILE A 245 3.33 0.12 -24.42
CA ILE A 245 3.67 -0.66 -25.63
C ILE A 245 3.27 -2.12 -25.46
N THR A 246 3.62 -2.75 -24.33
CA THR A 246 3.28 -4.16 -24.09
C THR A 246 1.77 -4.41 -24.06
N ALA A 247 1.00 -3.51 -23.42
CA ALA A 247 -0.46 -3.64 -23.36
C ALA A 247 -1.11 -3.49 -24.74
N ASN A 248 -0.68 -2.49 -25.52
CA ASN A 248 -1.18 -2.29 -26.89
C ASN A 248 -0.74 -3.40 -27.84
N PHE A 249 0.48 -3.91 -27.70
CA PHE A 249 0.96 -5.09 -28.43
C PHE A 249 0.06 -6.29 -28.18
N ASN A 250 -0.26 -6.62 -26.92
CA ASN A 250 -1.10 -7.77 -26.61
C ASN A 250 -2.49 -7.66 -27.26
N ARG A 251 -3.06 -6.45 -27.29
CA ARG A 251 -4.34 -6.17 -27.99
C ARG A 251 -4.23 -6.30 -29.51
N ALA A 252 -3.14 -5.83 -30.11
CA ALA A 252 -2.91 -5.98 -31.55
C ALA A 252 -2.63 -7.45 -31.93
N LYS A 253 -1.88 -8.17 -31.09
CA LYS A 253 -1.55 -9.59 -31.26
C LYS A 253 -2.81 -10.45 -31.20
N SER A 254 -3.72 -10.21 -30.25
CA SER A 254 -4.98 -10.96 -30.17
C SER A 254 -5.86 -10.78 -31.41
N ALA A 255 -5.74 -9.64 -32.09
CA ALA A 255 -6.42 -9.37 -33.36
C ALA A 255 -5.64 -9.88 -34.60
N GLY A 256 -4.47 -10.50 -34.40
CA GLY A 256 -3.63 -10.99 -35.49
C GLY A 256 -2.87 -9.92 -36.26
N TYR A 257 -2.83 -8.66 -35.79
CA TYR A 257 -2.19 -7.54 -36.52
C TYR A 257 -0.68 -7.41 -36.29
N MET A 258 -0.17 -8.02 -35.22
CA MET A 258 1.25 -7.97 -34.85
C MET A 258 1.70 -9.33 -34.33
N ASN A 259 2.97 -9.65 -34.55
CA ASN A 259 3.63 -10.76 -33.90
C ASN A 259 4.91 -10.30 -33.20
N ARG A 260 5.43 -11.15 -32.30
CA ARG A 260 6.75 -10.97 -31.69
C ARG A 260 7.60 -12.15 -32.09
N SER A 261 8.77 -11.88 -32.64
CA SER A 261 9.74 -12.91 -32.97
C SER A 261 10.35 -13.47 -31.68
N THR A 262 10.43 -14.79 -31.58
CA THR A 262 10.97 -15.50 -30.41
C THR A 262 12.49 -15.40 -30.34
N VAL A 263 13.15 -15.21 -31.49
CA VAL A 263 14.61 -15.21 -31.61
C VAL A 263 15.19 -13.87 -31.15
N ASP A 264 14.69 -12.76 -31.69
CA ASP A 264 15.23 -11.42 -31.47
C ASP A 264 14.36 -10.54 -30.55
N GLN A 265 13.22 -11.07 -30.09
CA GLN A 265 12.23 -10.35 -29.27
C GLN A 265 11.68 -9.06 -29.92
N THR A 266 11.85 -8.90 -31.24
CA THR A 266 11.35 -7.75 -32.00
C THR A 266 9.87 -7.91 -32.34
N LEU A 267 9.19 -6.78 -32.44
CA LEU A 267 7.81 -6.68 -32.87
C LEU A 267 7.75 -6.49 -34.40
N ARG A 268 6.83 -7.19 -35.07
CA ARG A 268 6.62 -7.08 -36.52
C ARG A 268 5.14 -6.98 -36.83
N ILE A 269 4.82 -6.26 -37.91
CA ILE A 269 3.46 -6.18 -38.44
C ILE A 269 3.17 -7.40 -39.31
N THR A 270 1.94 -7.91 -39.24
CA THR A 270 1.46 -9.03 -40.08
C THR A 270 0.77 -8.49 -41.34
N PRO A 271 0.54 -9.32 -42.38
CA PRO A 271 -0.24 -8.92 -43.54
C PRO A 271 -1.65 -8.39 -43.18
N GLU A 272 -2.29 -8.97 -42.17
CA GLU A 272 -3.60 -8.55 -41.67
C GLU A 272 -3.53 -7.16 -41.02
N GLY A 273 -2.44 -6.87 -40.29
CA GLY A 273 -2.20 -5.54 -39.72
C GLY A 273 -1.98 -4.47 -40.79
N GLU A 274 -1.34 -4.81 -41.90
CA GLU A 274 -1.17 -3.90 -43.04
C GLU A 274 -2.49 -3.61 -43.75
N ALA A 275 -3.28 -4.66 -43.99
CA ALA A 275 -4.62 -4.51 -44.56
C ALA A 275 -5.50 -3.63 -43.68
N TYR A 276 -5.44 -3.80 -42.36
CA TYR A 276 -6.15 -2.97 -41.39
C TYR A 276 -5.78 -1.48 -41.49
N LEU A 277 -4.47 -1.17 -41.59
CA LEU A 277 -4.01 0.21 -41.75
C LEU A 277 -4.46 0.85 -43.07
N LYS A 278 -4.42 0.09 -44.17
CA LYS A 278 -4.85 0.57 -45.49
C LYS A 278 -6.36 0.82 -45.54
N ALA A 279 -7.15 -0.07 -44.95
CA ALA A 279 -8.60 0.09 -44.85
C ALA A 279 -8.99 1.37 -44.09
N PHE A 280 -8.21 1.75 -43.08
CA PHE A 280 -8.43 3.00 -42.35
C PHE A 280 -8.12 4.24 -43.20
N GLY A 281 -7.10 4.17 -44.08
CA GLY A 281 -6.74 5.28 -45.00
C GLY A 281 -7.74 5.48 -46.13
N ALA A 282 -8.29 4.39 -46.65
CA ALA A 282 -9.32 4.43 -47.68
C ALA A 282 -10.63 5.08 -47.20
N ALA A 283 -10.92 5.05 -45.90
CA ALA A 283 -12.12 5.68 -45.33
C ALA A 283 -11.99 7.19 -45.10
N GLU A 284 -10.77 7.74 -45.14
CA GLU A 284 -10.51 9.18 -44.94
C GLU A 284 -10.16 9.94 -46.24
N SER A 285 -10.03 9.23 -47.37
CA SER A 285 -9.77 9.82 -48.71
C SER A 285 -11.07 10.09 -49.45
#